data_AF-A5CW18-F1
#
_entry.id   AF-A5CW18-F1
#
_cell.length_a   1.000
_cell.length_b   1.000
_cell.length_c   1.000
_cell.angle_alpha   90.00
_cell.angle_beta   90.00
_cell.angle_gamma   90.00
#
_symmetry.space_group_name_H-M   'P 1'
#
loop_
_entity.id
_entity.type
_entity.pdbx_description
1 polymer ?
#
loop_
_entity_poly.entity_id
_entity_poly.type
_entity_poly.pdbx_seq_one_letter_code
_entity_poly.pdbx_strand_id
1 'polypeptide(L)'
;MKRVLLIVLVLFTLIALAGYMGSLYNWNNNSNSFKSSIAAAETGYKENLAADMAWRDTGKMIKEAKKLYKSGKNVAAIILANKAHKQTVNATLQTILAKTAGPRF
;
A
#
# COMPACT_ATOMS: atom_id res chain seq x y z
N MET A 1 1.79 43.38 30.57
CA MET A 1 0.95 42.75 29.54
C MET A 1 1.06 41.24 29.65
N LYS A 2 0.33 40.66 30.61
CA LYS A 2 0.19 39.23 30.83
C LYS A 2 -1.31 38.99 30.73
N ARG A 3 -1.76 38.01 29.93
CA ARG A 3 -3.18 37.65 29.63
C ARG A 3 -3.80 38.20 28.33
N VAL A 4 -3.02 38.35 27.25
CA VAL A 4 -3.57 38.45 25.87
C VAL A 4 -2.79 37.54 24.90
N LEU A 5 -2.45 36.32 25.33
CA LEU A 5 -2.07 35.25 24.41
C LEU A 5 -3.29 34.33 24.26
N LEU A 6 -4.37 34.94 23.75
CA LEU A 6 -5.63 34.28 23.43
C LEU A 6 -5.51 33.64 22.04
N ILE A 7 -5.78 32.33 21.99
CA ILE A 7 -6.73 31.75 21.03
C ILE A 7 -6.38 31.93 19.54
N VAL A 8 -5.16 31.59 19.13
CA VAL A 8 -4.88 31.35 17.71
C VAL A 8 -4.09 30.05 17.57
N LEU A 9 -4.60 29.14 16.75
CA LEU A 9 -4.04 27.83 16.35
C LEU A 9 -4.34 26.59 17.22
N VAL A 10 -5.56 26.47 17.74
CA VAL A 10 -6.26 25.17 17.67
C VAL A 10 -7.09 25.20 16.40
N LEU A 11 -6.51 24.85 15.26
CA LEU A 11 -7.22 24.54 14.00
C LEU A 11 -6.22 24.01 12.97
N PHE A 12 -5.70 22.79 13.17
CA PHE A 12 -5.45 21.88 12.04
C PHE A 12 -5.42 20.41 12.48
N THR A 13 -6.36 20.03 13.34
CA THR A 13 -6.69 18.62 13.60
C THR A 13 -8.01 18.29 12.89
N LEU A 14 -8.08 18.36 11.55
CA LEU A 14 -9.08 17.58 10.78
C LEU A 14 -8.97 17.65 9.24
N ILE A 15 -7.79 17.62 8.60
CA ILE A 15 -7.76 17.44 7.12
C ILE A 15 -6.71 16.41 6.71
N ALA A 16 -7.03 15.14 6.97
CA ALA A 16 -6.47 14.03 6.20
C ALA A 16 -7.52 12.96 5.85
N LEU A 17 -8.81 13.32 5.88
CA LEU A 17 -9.91 12.43 5.49
C LEU A 17 -10.57 12.82 4.14
N ALA A 18 -10.09 13.87 3.47
CA ALA A 18 -10.64 14.28 2.17
C ALA A 18 -9.98 13.57 0.96
N GLY A 19 -8.80 12.96 1.13
CA GLY A 19 -8.13 12.18 0.08
C GLY A 19 -8.48 10.69 0.04
N TYR A 20 -9.20 10.18 1.04
CA TYR A 20 -9.46 8.73 1.19
C TYR A 20 -10.88 8.30 0.74
N MET A 21 -11.77 9.24 0.43
CA MET A 21 -13.17 8.96 0.06
C MET A 21 -13.50 9.17 -1.43
N GLY A 22 -12.55 9.62 -2.26
CA GLY A 22 -12.77 9.85 -3.69
C GLY A 22 -12.83 8.61 -4.58
N SER A 23 -12.71 7.40 -4.03
CA SER A 23 -12.64 6.17 -4.82
C SER A 23 -13.45 5.03 -4.20
N LEU A 24 -14.70 5.31 -3.80
CA LEU A 24 -15.63 4.28 -3.32
C LEU A 24 -16.71 3.86 -4.33
N TYR A 25 -16.77 4.47 -5.52
CA TYR A 25 -17.75 4.07 -6.53
C TYR A 25 -17.10 3.89 -7.89
N ASN A 26 -16.68 2.65 -8.17
CA ASN A 26 -16.53 2.14 -9.53
C ASN A 26 -17.42 0.89 -9.64
N TRP A 27 -18.54 1.03 -10.32
CA TRP A 27 -19.60 0.03 -10.43
C TRP A 27 -19.30 -1.07 -11.47
N ASN A 28 -18.04 -1.22 -11.91
CA ASN A 28 -17.72 -2.23 -12.94
C ASN A 28 -16.27 -2.75 -12.89
N ASN A 29 -15.78 -3.21 -11.74
CA ASN A 29 -14.48 -3.88 -11.70
C ASN A 29 -14.53 -5.19 -10.89
N ASN A 30 -14.76 -6.29 -11.61
CA ASN A 30 -14.70 -7.68 -11.11
C ASN A 30 -13.28 -8.07 -10.61
N SER A 31 -12.31 -7.16 -10.67
CA SER A 31 -10.94 -7.27 -10.15
C SER A 31 -10.75 -6.73 -8.72
N ASN A 32 -11.74 -6.04 -8.14
CA ASN A 32 -11.61 -5.34 -6.85
C ASN A 32 -11.86 -6.21 -5.60
N SER A 33 -12.02 -7.54 -5.73
CA SER A 33 -12.22 -8.38 -4.56
C SER A 33 -10.93 -8.52 -3.72
N PHE A 34 -11.07 -8.64 -2.40
CA PHE A 34 -9.93 -8.90 -1.52
C PHE A 34 -9.21 -10.20 -1.93
N LYS A 35 -9.96 -11.24 -2.30
CA LYS A 35 -9.42 -12.54 -2.73
C LYS A 35 -8.51 -12.40 -3.96
N SER A 36 -8.94 -11.67 -4.98
CA SER A 36 -8.12 -11.40 -6.17
C SER A 36 -6.87 -10.59 -5.81
N SER A 37 -7.06 -9.50 -5.07
CA SER A 37 -5.99 -8.56 -4.71
C SER A 37 -4.91 -9.24 -3.85
N ILE A 38 -5.30 -10.04 -2.86
CA ILE A 38 -4.36 -10.74 -1.98
C ILE A 38 -3.64 -11.86 -2.72
N ALA A 39 -4.33 -12.60 -3.59
CA ALA A 39 -3.71 -13.64 -4.40
C ALA A 39 -2.63 -13.07 -5.34
N ALA A 40 -2.91 -11.94 -6.00
CA ALA A 40 -1.92 -11.26 -6.85
C ALA A 40 -0.69 -10.80 -6.06
N ALA A 41 -0.88 -10.28 -4.84
CA ALA A 41 0.22 -9.89 -3.97
C ALA A 41 1.03 -11.09 -3.47
N GLU A 42 0.37 -12.19 -3.10
CA GLU A 42 1.03 -13.42 -2.63
C GLU A 42 1.83 -14.12 -3.71
N THR A 43 1.26 -14.26 -4.92
CA THR A 43 1.96 -14.84 -6.07
C THR A 43 3.21 -14.05 -6.40
N GLY A 44 3.09 -12.72 -6.59
CA GLY A 44 4.26 -11.89 -6.89
C GLY A 44 5.29 -11.87 -5.77
N TYR A 45 4.86 -11.93 -4.50
CA TYR A 45 5.79 -12.00 -3.38
C TYR A 45 6.55 -13.34 -3.34
N LYS A 46 5.88 -14.45 -3.67
CA LYS A 46 6.52 -15.77 -3.78
C LYS A 46 7.54 -15.80 -4.92
N GLU A 47 7.22 -15.23 -6.06
CA GLU A 47 8.15 -15.10 -7.19
C GLU A 47 9.38 -14.28 -6.81
N ASN A 48 9.17 -13.16 -6.12
CA ASN A 48 10.28 -12.33 -5.65
C ASN A 48 11.12 -13.00 -4.56
N LEU A 49 10.52 -13.84 -3.71
CA LEU A 49 11.28 -14.65 -2.74
C LEU A 49 12.15 -15.67 -3.46
N ALA A 50 11.63 -16.35 -4.48
CA ALA A 50 12.39 -17.31 -5.28
C ALA A 50 13.55 -16.67 -6.06
N ALA A 51 13.44 -15.37 -6.35
CA ALA A 51 14.48 -14.59 -7.02
C ALA A 51 15.44 -13.87 -6.05
N ASP A 52 15.28 -14.00 -4.73
CA ASP A 52 16.01 -13.24 -3.70
C ASP A 52 15.84 -11.70 -3.79
N MET A 53 14.69 -11.24 -4.30
CA MET A 53 14.38 -9.82 -4.53
C MET A 53 13.17 -9.33 -3.71
N ALA A 54 12.67 -10.15 -2.78
CA ALA A 54 11.52 -9.81 -1.96
C ALA A 54 11.85 -8.74 -0.91
N TRP A 55 11.06 -7.66 -0.90
CA TRP A 55 11.15 -6.67 0.16
C TRP A 55 10.40 -7.13 1.42
N ARG A 56 11.06 -7.05 2.58
CA ARG A 56 10.49 -7.45 3.88
C ARG A 56 9.15 -6.78 4.18
N ASP A 57 9.03 -5.49 3.88
CA ASP A 57 7.84 -4.72 4.23
C ASP A 57 6.64 -5.07 3.34
N THR A 58 6.86 -5.57 2.11
CA THR A 58 5.80 -6.15 1.27
C THR A 58 5.17 -7.38 1.95
N GLY A 59 5.98 -8.27 2.52
CA GLY A 59 5.49 -9.42 3.28
C GLY A 59 4.68 -9.00 4.52
N LYS A 60 5.07 -7.92 5.20
CA LYS A 60 4.29 -7.35 6.32
C LYS A 60 2.96 -6.76 5.86
N MET A 61 2.94 -6.06 4.72
CA MET A 61 1.72 -5.51 4.15
C MET A 61 0.70 -6.60 3.80
N ILE A 62 1.15 -7.73 3.23
CA ILE A 62 0.29 -8.88 2.93
C ILE A 62 -0.35 -9.43 4.23
N LYS A 63 0.45 -9.60 5.29
CA LYS A 63 -0.04 -10.07 6.60
C LYS A 63 -1.08 -9.11 7.19
N GLU A 64 -0.82 -7.81 7.15
CA GLU A 64 -1.74 -6.80 7.69
C GLU A 64 -3.02 -6.70 6.84
N ALA A 65 -2.93 -6.85 5.52
CA ALA A 65 -4.11 -6.86 4.64
C ALA A 65 -5.06 -8.01 5.03
N LYS A 66 -4.51 -9.21 5.30
CA LYS A 66 -5.29 -10.35 5.83
C LYS A 66 -5.91 -10.07 7.19
N LYS A 67 -5.18 -9.40 8.08
CA LYS A 67 -5.69 -9.02 9.42
C LYS A 67 -6.87 -8.06 9.29
N LEU A 68 -6.74 -7.01 8.48
CA LEU A 68 -7.80 -6.04 8.21
C LEU A 68 -9.06 -6.71 7.64
N TYR A 69 -8.89 -7.64 6.70
CA TYR A 69 -10.01 -8.38 6.13
C TYR A 69 -10.74 -9.22 7.18
N LYS A 70 -9.99 -9.96 8.03
CA LYS A 70 -10.56 -10.72 9.15
C LYS A 70 -11.31 -9.83 10.16
N SER A 71 -10.91 -8.57 10.30
CA SER A 71 -11.60 -7.59 11.15
C SER A 71 -12.75 -6.85 10.45
N GLY A 72 -13.20 -7.31 9.27
CA GLY A 72 -14.29 -6.69 8.51
C GLY A 72 -13.92 -5.38 7.80
N LYS A 73 -12.65 -4.95 7.87
CA LYS A 73 -12.15 -3.72 7.24
C LYS A 73 -11.82 -3.95 5.76
N ASN A 74 -12.81 -4.39 4.99
CA ASN A 74 -12.63 -4.91 3.64
C ASN A 74 -11.98 -3.91 2.67
N VAL A 75 -12.40 -2.65 2.68
CA VAL A 75 -11.83 -1.61 1.80
C VAL A 75 -10.35 -1.38 2.11
N ALA A 76 -10.00 -1.23 3.40
CA ALA A 76 -8.62 -1.05 3.81
C ALA A 76 -7.75 -2.26 3.46
N ALA A 77 -8.29 -3.48 3.61
CA ALA A 77 -7.63 -4.72 3.24
C ALA A 77 -7.33 -4.79 1.73
N ILE A 78 -8.31 -4.44 0.88
CA ILE A 78 -8.15 -4.40 -0.59
C ILE A 78 -7.08 -3.38 -0.99
N ILE A 79 -7.15 -2.16 -0.43
CA ILE A 79 -6.16 -1.11 -0.70
C ILE A 79 -4.75 -1.59 -0.34
N LEU A 80 -4.59 -2.20 0.83
CA LEU A 80 -3.29 -2.66 1.31
C LEU A 80 -2.75 -3.83 0.48
N ALA A 81 -3.61 -4.78 0.09
CA ALA A 81 -3.25 -5.88 -0.81
C ALA A 81 -2.80 -5.37 -2.19
N ASN A 82 -3.53 -4.42 -2.77
CA ASN A 82 -3.16 -3.80 -4.05
C ASN A 82 -1.83 -3.04 -3.96
N LYS A 83 -1.56 -2.34 -2.85
CA LYS A 83 -0.26 -1.72 -2.62
C LYS A 83 0.86 -2.75 -2.51
N ALA A 84 0.61 -3.88 -1.84
CA ALA A 84 1.59 -4.96 -1.75
C ALA A 84 1.90 -5.55 -3.14
N HIS A 85 0.88 -5.82 -3.95
CA HIS A 85 1.08 -6.27 -5.33
C HIS A 85 1.88 -5.28 -6.18
N LYS A 86 1.63 -3.97 -6.06
CA LYS A 86 2.47 -2.96 -6.74
C LYS A 86 3.93 -3.04 -6.32
N GLN A 87 4.21 -3.30 -5.03
CA GLN A 87 5.59 -3.48 -4.57
C GLN A 87 6.23 -4.75 -5.12
N THR A 88 5.48 -5.85 -5.30
CA THR A 88 6.04 -7.06 -5.91
C THR A 88 6.48 -6.79 -7.34
N VAL A 89 5.64 -6.12 -8.14
CA VAL A 89 5.99 -5.71 -9.52
C VAL A 89 7.22 -4.80 -9.54
N ASN A 90 7.28 -3.81 -8.65
CA ASN A 90 8.42 -2.88 -8.59
C ASN A 90 9.74 -3.58 -8.24
N ALA A 91 9.71 -4.54 -7.32
CA ALA A 91 10.90 -5.32 -6.98
C ALA A 91 11.40 -6.15 -8.18
N THR A 92 10.50 -6.76 -8.95
CA THR A 92 10.86 -7.43 -10.21
C THR A 92 11.53 -6.46 -11.19
N LEU A 93 10.94 -5.27 -11.39
CA LEU A 93 11.50 -4.25 -12.30
C LEU A 93 12.87 -3.75 -11.85
N GLN A 94 13.06 -3.51 -10.54
CA GLN A 94 14.34 -3.08 -9.99
C GLN A 94 15.43 -4.13 -10.25
N THR A 95 15.08 -5.41 -10.19
CA THR A 95 15.99 -6.52 -10.51
C THR A 95 16.46 -6.47 -11.95
N ILE A 96 15.55 -6.23 -12.89
CA ILE A 96 15.86 -6.12 -14.31
C ILE A 96 16.79 -4.91 -14.55
N LEU A 97 16.47 -3.76 -13.96
CA LEU A 97 17.28 -2.56 -14.09
C LEU A 97 18.69 -2.72 -13.52
N ALA A 98 18.83 -3.39 -12.37
CA ALA A 98 20.12 -3.66 -11.75
C ALA A 98 21.05 -4.50 -12.66
N LYS A 99 20.49 -5.44 -13.44
CA LYS A 99 21.28 -6.23 -14.41
C LYS A 99 21.85 -5.39 -15.55
N THR A 100 21.16 -4.30 -15.92
CA THR A 100 21.58 -3.39 -16.99
C THR A 100 22.41 -2.20 -16.50
N ALA A 101 22.52 -2.03 -15.17
CA ALA A 101 23.27 -0.93 -14.58
C ALA A 101 24.78 -1.21 -14.72
N GLY A 102 25.39 -0.61 -15.75
CA GLY A 102 26.85 -0.54 -15.87
C GLY A 102 27.45 0.50 -14.93
N PRO A 103 28.77 0.45 -14.68
CA PRO A 103 29.44 1.47 -13.87
C PRO A 103 29.26 2.86 -14.48
N ARG A 104 29.00 3.85 -13.62
CA ARG A 104 29.07 5.26 -13.99
C ARG A 104 30.40 5.78 -13.43
N PHE A 105 31.41 5.82 -14.30
CA PHE A 105 32.70 6.45 -14.01
C PHE A 105 32.70 7.88 -14.54
#